data_AF-R1B656-F1
#
_entry.id   AF-R1B656-F1
#
_cell.length_a   1.000
_cell.length_b   1.000
_cell.length_c   1.000
_cell.angle_alpha   90.00
_cell.angle_beta   90.00
_cell.angle_gamma   90.00
#
_symmetry.space_group_name_H-M   'P 1'
#
loop_
_entity.id
_entity.type
_entity.pdbx_description
1 polymer ?
#
loop_
_entity_poly.entity_id
_entity_poly.type
_entity_poly.pdbx_seq_one_letter_code
_entity_poly.pdbx_strand_id
1 'polypeptide(L)'
;MWHSDCFVCAACGKPIDGDFAMLHGKPLHTACHLKDYGVLCAGCGRLIDGRADPGFVVAGDKSYHSACFKCAECGVSLAAGAPYHLVAGAAYCKLHDRRRKITRDKLKVNSTTGEEFYVEAGTGRKYRHAPTADGRGGKEYFEDAAPPALGGASTWRQDAP
;
A
#
# COMPACT_ATOMS: atom_id res chain seq x y z
N MET A 1 -7.80 -18.61 51.11
CA MET A 1 -6.38 -18.39 50.82
C MET A 1 -6.05 -19.14 49.55
N TRP A 2 -5.62 -18.45 48.49
CA TRP A 2 -5.21 -19.06 47.23
C TRP A 2 -3.73 -19.42 47.33
N HIS A 3 -3.36 -20.65 46.95
CA HIS A 3 -1.95 -21.06 46.93
C HIS A 3 -1.28 -20.56 45.65
N SER A 4 -0.05 -20.05 45.75
CA SER A 4 0.74 -19.54 44.62
C SER A 4 0.99 -20.60 43.54
N ASP A 5 1.01 -21.88 43.90
CA ASP A 5 1.12 -23.01 42.96
C ASP A 5 -0.16 -23.31 42.18
N CYS A 6 -1.31 -22.75 42.57
CA CYS A 6 -2.58 -22.98 41.88
C CYS A 6 -2.90 -21.93 40.82
N PHE A 7 -2.16 -20.80 40.79
CA PHE A 7 -2.38 -19.72 39.82
C PHE A 7 -1.49 -19.91 38.58
N VAL A 8 -1.88 -20.89 37.77
CA VAL A 8 -1.14 -21.29 36.57
C VAL A 8 -1.87 -20.87 35.30
N CYS A 9 -1.11 -20.51 34.27
CA CYS A 9 -1.67 -20.16 32.97
C CYS A 9 -2.33 -21.37 32.32
N ALA A 10 -3.62 -21.25 32.01
CA ALA A 10 -4.39 -22.32 31.38
C ALA A 10 -3.90 -22.71 29.98
N ALA A 11 -3.11 -21.86 29.31
CA ALA A 11 -2.57 -22.11 27.97
C ALA A 11 -1.20 -22.82 27.99
N CYS A 12 -0.31 -22.50 28.94
CA CYS A 12 1.06 -23.04 28.96
C CYS A 12 1.42 -23.83 30.23
N GLY A 13 0.52 -23.88 31.22
CA GLY A 13 0.69 -24.65 32.47
C GLY A 13 1.71 -24.08 33.45
N LYS A 14 2.37 -22.97 33.14
CA LYS A 14 3.37 -22.34 34.01
C LYS A 14 2.71 -21.38 35.01
N PRO A 15 3.26 -21.25 36.24
CA PRO A 15 2.79 -20.26 37.21
C PRO A 15 2.92 -18.84 36.65
N ILE A 16 1.92 -18.02 36.96
CA ILE A 16 1.86 -16.63 36.51
C ILE A 16 2.46 -15.74 37.60
N ASP A 17 3.55 -15.03 37.29
CA ASP A 17 4.29 -14.17 38.23
C ASP A 17 4.20 -12.67 37.83
N GLY A 18 3.03 -12.22 37.36
CA GLY A 18 2.86 -10.85 36.85
C GLY A 18 1.49 -10.60 36.21
N ASP A 19 1.44 -9.69 35.24
CA ASP A 19 0.20 -9.33 34.54
C ASP A 19 -0.47 -10.55 33.89
N PHE A 20 -1.78 -10.64 34.05
CA PHE A 20 -2.58 -11.75 33.55
C PHE A 20 -3.92 -11.28 32.99
N ALA A 21 -4.45 -12.08 32.07
CA ALA A 21 -5.79 -11.91 31.51
C ALA A 21 -6.68 -13.08 31.96
N MET A 22 -7.92 -12.78 32.31
CA MET A 22 -8.94 -13.78 32.61
C MET A 22 -9.78 -14.05 31.36
N LEU A 23 -9.70 -15.27 30.83
CA LEU A 23 -10.49 -15.71 29.68
C LEU A 23 -11.38 -16.88 30.09
N HIS A 24 -12.70 -16.73 29.96
CA HIS A 24 -13.69 -17.74 30.37
C HIS A 24 -13.50 -18.26 31.82
N GLY A 25 -13.11 -17.36 32.73
CA GLY A 25 -12.86 -17.73 34.14
C GLY A 25 -11.52 -18.44 34.40
N LYS A 26 -10.65 -18.56 33.39
CA LYS A 26 -9.32 -19.16 33.51
C LYS A 26 -8.23 -18.07 33.40
N PRO A 27 -7.19 -18.10 34.24
CA PRO A 27 -6.10 -17.14 34.14
C PRO A 27 -5.12 -17.55 33.04
N LEU A 28 -4.69 -16.58 32.24
CA LEU A 28 -3.66 -16.75 31.21
C LEU A 28 -2.60 -15.66 31.38
N HIS A 29 -1.34 -15.98 31.03
CA HIS A 29 -0.35 -14.94 30.78
C HIS A 29 -0.89 -13.97 29.73
N THR A 30 -0.68 -12.68 29.92
CA THR A 30 -1.01 -11.67 28.92
C THR A 30 -0.44 -12.04 27.55
N ALA A 31 0.81 -12.49 27.49
CA ALA A 31 1.42 -12.98 26.25
C ALA A 31 0.73 -14.22 25.64
N CYS A 32 0.24 -15.16 26.45
CA CYS A 32 -0.48 -16.33 25.96
C CYS A 32 -1.88 -15.96 25.46
N HIS A 33 -2.58 -15.08 26.17
CA HIS A 33 -3.86 -14.56 25.72
C HIS A 33 -3.72 -13.80 24.39
N LEU A 34 -2.72 -12.93 24.28
CA LEU A 34 -2.46 -12.16 23.07
C LEU A 34 -1.97 -13.02 21.89
N LYS A 35 -1.45 -14.22 22.15
CA LYS A 35 -1.06 -15.14 21.07
C LYS A 35 -2.27 -15.66 20.30
N ASP A 36 -3.34 -16.01 21.01
CA ASP A 36 -4.54 -16.61 20.44
C ASP A 36 -5.64 -15.57 20.11
N TYR A 37 -5.70 -14.48 20.87
CA TYR A 37 -6.77 -13.46 20.78
C TYR A 37 -6.25 -12.06 20.50
N GLY A 38 -4.96 -11.94 20.22
CA GLY A 38 -4.33 -10.67 19.93
C GLY A 38 -4.71 -10.11 18.59
N VAL A 39 -4.93 -8.79 18.55
CA VAL A 39 -5.11 -8.06 17.29
C VAL A 39 -3.73 -7.71 16.76
N LEU A 40 -3.38 -8.24 15.58
CA LEU A 40 -2.12 -7.91 14.91
C LEU A 40 -2.30 -6.68 14.02
N CYS A 41 -1.30 -5.80 14.04
CA CYS A 41 -1.22 -4.69 13.12
C CYS A 41 -0.92 -5.20 11.71
N ALA A 42 -1.81 -4.93 10.76
CA ALA A 42 -1.59 -5.33 9.37
C ALA A 42 -0.44 -4.58 8.68
N GLY A 43 0.02 -3.46 9.24
CA GLY A 43 1.14 -2.68 8.70
C GLY A 43 2.52 -3.18 9.12
N CYS A 44 2.67 -3.75 10.31
CA CYS A 44 3.98 -4.20 10.83
C CYS A 44 4.00 -5.66 11.31
N GLY A 45 2.85 -6.33 11.35
CA GLY A 45 2.71 -7.71 11.84
C GLY A 45 2.84 -7.88 13.35
N ARG A 46 3.06 -6.80 14.11
CA ARG A 46 3.17 -6.84 15.57
C ARG A 46 1.81 -6.65 16.22
N LEU A 47 1.67 -7.19 17.41
CA LEU A 47 0.49 -7.04 18.23
C LEU A 47 0.19 -5.56 18.53
N ILE A 48 -1.09 -5.21 18.48
CA ILE A 48 -1.61 -3.94 18.97
C ILE A 48 -1.95 -4.13 20.45
N ASP A 49 -1.10 -3.61 21.31
CA ASP A 49 -1.32 -3.62 22.75
C ASP A 49 -2.16 -2.39 23.12
N GLY A 50 -3.39 -2.58 23.60
CA GLY A 50 -4.28 -1.46 23.93
C GLY A 50 -3.78 -0.55 25.05
N ARG A 51 -2.78 -0.99 25.84
CA ARG A 51 -2.14 -0.19 26.90
C ARG A 51 -0.95 0.60 26.35
N ALA A 52 -0.18 0.01 25.44
CA ALA A 52 0.98 0.68 24.82
C ALA A 52 0.59 1.59 23.63
N ASP A 53 -0.47 1.24 22.91
CA ASP A 53 -0.98 1.94 21.74
C ASP A 53 -2.44 2.40 21.95
N PRO A 54 -2.67 3.38 22.86
CA PRO A 54 -3.98 3.99 23.00
C PRO A 54 -4.36 4.68 21.69
N GLY A 55 -5.49 4.27 21.09
CA GLY A 55 -5.96 4.85 19.83
C GLY A 55 -5.44 4.16 18.57
N PHE A 56 -5.38 2.83 18.57
CA PHE A 56 -5.23 2.06 17.34
C PHE A 56 -6.32 2.41 16.32
N VAL A 57 -5.99 2.25 15.04
CA VAL A 57 -6.88 2.61 13.93
C VAL A 57 -7.40 1.33 13.30
N VAL A 58 -8.73 1.24 13.19
CA VAL A 58 -9.40 0.18 12.43
C VAL A 58 -9.78 0.73 11.07
N ALA A 59 -9.32 0.07 10.01
CA ALA A 59 -9.57 0.47 8.64
C ALA A 59 -10.05 -0.75 7.85
N GLY A 60 -11.35 -0.78 7.54
CA GLY A 60 -12.01 -1.97 7.00
C GLY A 60 -11.95 -3.13 8.01
N ASP A 61 -11.49 -4.29 7.55
CA ASP A 61 -11.36 -5.51 8.37
C ASP A 61 -9.97 -5.68 9.00
N LYS A 62 -9.14 -4.63 8.98
CA LYS A 62 -7.76 -4.67 9.46
C LYS A 62 -7.50 -3.60 10.50
N SER A 63 -6.67 -3.94 11.47
CA SER A 63 -6.27 -3.05 12.55
C SER A 63 -4.82 -2.61 12.37
N TYR A 64 -4.51 -1.39 12.77
CA TYR A 64 -3.18 -0.79 12.66
C TYR A 64 -2.84 0.00 13.91
N HIS A 65 -1.56 0.04 14.29
CA HIS A 65 -1.10 1.08 15.21
C HIS A 65 -1.36 2.46 14.60
N SER A 66 -1.64 3.45 15.43
CA SER A 66 -1.83 4.85 14.99
C SER A 66 -0.63 5.36 14.18
N ALA A 67 0.59 5.02 14.59
CA ALA A 67 1.84 5.32 13.88
C ALA A 67 2.07 4.46 12.62
N CYS A 68 1.49 3.26 12.57
CA CYS A 68 1.60 2.36 11.43
C CYS A 68 0.61 2.70 10.31
N PHE A 69 -0.49 3.38 10.63
CA PHE A 69 -1.52 3.76 9.65
C PHE A 69 -1.09 4.97 8.83
N LYS A 70 -0.22 4.71 7.84
CA LYS A 70 0.35 5.69 6.93
C LYS A 70 0.21 5.27 5.48
N CYS A 71 0.30 6.23 4.57
CA CYS A 71 0.28 5.96 3.15
C CYS A 71 1.48 5.07 2.77
N ALA A 72 1.23 3.93 2.12
CA ALA A 72 2.31 3.02 1.72
C ALA A 72 3.24 3.58 0.63
N GLU A 73 2.87 4.71 0.00
CA GLU A 73 3.65 5.34 -1.07
C GLU A 73 4.50 6.52 -0.56
N CYS A 74 3.95 7.39 0.30
CA CYS A 74 4.68 8.56 0.81
C CYS A 74 4.90 8.60 2.32
N GLY A 75 4.40 7.60 3.05
CA GLY A 75 4.56 7.53 4.50
C GLY A 75 3.77 8.55 5.32
N VAL A 76 2.91 9.37 4.72
CA VAL A 76 2.10 10.34 5.47
C VAL A 76 1.10 9.62 6.38
N SER A 77 1.02 10.05 7.64
CA SER A 77 0.08 9.50 8.62
C SER A 77 -1.37 9.77 8.20
N LEU A 78 -2.20 8.72 8.20
CA LEU A 78 -3.62 8.77 7.84
C LEU A 78 -4.54 8.66 9.05
N ALA A 79 -3.97 8.50 10.26
CA ALA A 79 -4.70 8.24 11.50
C ALA A 79 -5.58 9.42 11.98
N ALA A 80 -5.32 10.65 11.54
CA ALA A 80 -5.99 11.87 12.02
C ALA A 80 -7.37 12.14 11.37
N GLY A 81 -8.10 11.10 10.97
CA GLY A 81 -9.36 11.25 10.21
C GLY A 81 -9.16 11.76 8.78
N ALA A 82 -7.91 11.74 8.30
CA ALA A 82 -7.60 12.07 6.92
C ALA A 82 -8.22 11.02 6.00
N PRO A 83 -8.91 11.42 4.93
CA PRO A 83 -9.55 10.48 4.03
C PRO A 83 -8.49 9.63 3.30
N TYR A 84 -8.72 8.32 3.31
CA TYR A 84 -7.81 7.31 2.80
C TYR A 84 -8.55 6.29 1.93
N HIS A 85 -7.77 5.50 1.20
CA HIS A 85 -8.27 4.35 0.43
C HIS A 85 -7.44 3.11 0.77
N LEU A 86 -8.11 1.99 1.00
CA LEU A 86 -7.46 0.70 1.22
C LEU A 86 -7.44 -0.08 -0.09
N VAL A 87 -6.25 -0.48 -0.54
CA VAL A 87 -6.06 -1.30 -1.74
C VAL A 87 -5.19 -2.50 -1.36
N ALA A 88 -5.74 -3.71 -1.51
CA ALA A 88 -5.06 -4.97 -1.16
C ALA A 88 -4.47 -4.99 0.27
N GLY A 89 -5.12 -4.33 1.23
CA GLY A 89 -4.65 -4.25 2.61
C GLY A 89 -3.59 -3.18 2.89
N ALA A 90 -3.22 -2.35 1.90
CA ALA A 90 -2.36 -1.18 2.10
C ALA A 90 -3.18 0.12 2.05
N ALA A 91 -2.87 1.07 2.93
CA ALA A 91 -3.54 2.36 3.00
C ALA A 91 -2.86 3.40 2.10
N TYR A 92 -3.67 4.21 1.41
CA TYR A 92 -3.23 5.25 0.50
C TYR A 92 -3.91 6.57 0.80
N CYS A 93 -3.17 7.67 0.72
CA CYS A 93 -3.74 9.01 0.81
C CYS A 93 -4.53 9.34 -0.47
N LYS A 94 -5.44 10.32 -0.41
CA LYS A 94 -6.21 10.80 -1.58
C LYS A 94 -5.36 11.07 -2.82
N LEU A 95 -4.15 11.59 -2.64
CA LEU A 95 -3.23 11.91 -3.75
C LEU A 95 -2.73 10.63 -4.43
N HIS A 96 -2.28 9.64 -3.65
CA HIS A 96 -1.72 8.39 -4.18
C HIS A 96 -2.79 7.39 -4.63
N ASP A 97 -3.99 7.40 -4.06
CA ASP A 97 -5.14 6.67 -4.63
C ASP A 97 -5.53 7.24 -6.01
N ARG A 98 -5.65 8.57 -6.13
CA ARG A 98 -5.97 9.22 -7.40
C ARG A 98 -4.88 8.97 -8.44
N ARG A 99 -3.61 9.08 -8.05
CA ARG A 99 -2.47 8.77 -8.94
C ARG A 99 -2.57 7.33 -9.45
N ARG A 100 -2.86 6.35 -8.59
CA ARG A 100 -3.05 4.96 -8.99
C ARG A 100 -4.21 4.73 -9.93
N LYS A 101 -5.34 5.43 -9.74
CA LYS A 101 -6.47 5.32 -10.68
C LYS A 101 -6.14 5.98 -12.01
N ILE A 102 -5.49 7.15 -12.00
CA ILE A 102 -5.03 7.80 -13.23
C ILE A 102 -3.99 6.94 -13.94
N THR A 103 -3.04 6.35 -13.21
CA THR A 103 -2.05 5.45 -13.78
C THR A 103 -2.77 4.23 -14.31
N ARG A 104 -3.54 3.48 -13.53
CA ARG A 104 -4.26 2.27 -13.96
C ARG A 104 -5.20 2.48 -15.16
N ASP A 105 -5.94 3.58 -15.21
CA ASP A 105 -6.85 3.87 -16.33
C ASP A 105 -6.10 4.36 -17.58
N LYS A 106 -4.85 4.82 -17.45
CA LYS A 106 -3.97 5.18 -18.58
C LYS A 106 -2.91 4.13 -18.90
N LEU A 107 -2.65 3.19 -17.99
CA LEU A 107 -1.64 2.15 -18.06
C LEU A 107 -2.23 0.98 -18.84
N LYS A 108 -1.75 0.83 -20.07
CA LYS A 108 -2.01 -0.33 -20.90
C LYS A 108 -0.78 -1.23 -20.84
N VAL A 109 -1.01 -2.53 -20.81
CA VAL A 109 0.05 -3.54 -20.85
C VAL A 109 0.19 -4.02 -22.29
N ASN A 110 1.42 -4.10 -22.79
CA ASN A 110 1.67 -4.70 -24.10
C ASN A 110 1.48 -6.21 -23.97
N SER A 111 0.50 -6.77 -24.67
CA SER A 111 0.20 -8.20 -24.65
C SER A 111 1.33 -9.09 -25.19
N THR A 112 2.28 -8.52 -25.92
CA THR A 112 3.37 -9.25 -26.58
C THR A 112 4.65 -9.23 -25.76
N THR A 113 4.94 -8.13 -25.05
CA THR A 113 6.19 -7.94 -24.29
C THR A 113 5.98 -7.91 -22.78
N GLY A 114 4.74 -7.83 -22.30
CA GLY A 114 4.41 -7.65 -20.89
C GLY A 114 4.78 -6.26 -20.35
N GLU A 115 5.26 -5.36 -21.21
CA GLU A 115 5.70 -4.02 -20.80
C GLU A 115 4.50 -3.11 -20.52
N GLU A 116 4.57 -2.41 -19.39
CA GLU A 116 3.57 -1.44 -18.97
C GLU A 116 3.85 -0.07 -19.61
N PHE A 117 2.86 0.52 -20.29
CA PHE A 117 2.95 1.84 -20.92
C PHE A 117 1.71 2.70 -20.64
N TYR A 118 1.90 4.01 -20.53
CA TYR A 118 0.83 4.99 -20.36
C TYR A 118 0.41 5.59 -21.70
N VAL A 119 -0.90 5.82 -21.91
CA VAL A 119 -1.40 6.50 -23.11
C VAL A 119 -1.90 7.90 -22.77
N GLU A 120 -1.40 8.90 -23.50
CA GLU A 120 -1.84 10.27 -23.33
C GLU A 120 -3.18 10.54 -24.03
N ALA A 121 -4.12 11.15 -23.31
CA ALA A 121 -5.44 11.49 -23.83
C ALA A 121 -5.31 12.62 -24.86
N GLY A 122 -5.81 12.38 -26.08
CA GLY A 122 -5.74 13.32 -27.20
C GLY A 122 -4.71 12.92 -28.26
N THR A 123 -3.47 12.64 -27.87
CA THR A 123 -2.41 12.24 -28.82
C THR A 123 -2.34 10.73 -29.04
N GLY A 124 -2.84 9.93 -28.09
CA GLY A 124 -2.70 8.48 -28.13
C GLY A 124 -1.27 7.99 -27.94
N ARG A 125 -0.31 8.89 -27.68
CA ARG A 125 1.11 8.55 -27.56
C ARG A 125 1.37 7.73 -26.31
N LYS A 126 2.18 6.69 -26.49
CA LYS A 126 2.63 5.82 -25.41
C LYS A 126 3.84 6.46 -24.71
N TYR A 127 3.87 6.45 -23.39
CA TYR A 127 5.01 6.90 -22.61
C TYR A 127 5.18 6.06 -21.33
N ARG A 128 6.39 6.06 -20.80
CA ARG A 128 6.74 5.53 -19.48
C ARG A 128 7.21 6.69 -18.61
N HIS A 129 7.14 6.53 -17.29
CA HIS A 129 7.72 7.52 -16.38
C HIS A 129 9.19 7.16 -16.17
N ALA A 130 10.07 8.15 -16.31
CA ALA A 130 11.49 7.94 -15.98
C ALA A 130 11.61 7.54 -14.50
N PRO A 131 12.34 6.46 -14.17
CA PRO A 131 12.55 6.04 -12.80
C PRO A 131 13.41 7.09 -12.08
N THR A 132 12.77 7.98 -11.34
CA THR A 132 13.46 8.97 -10.49
C THR A 132 13.11 8.73 -9.03
N ALA A 133 14.10 8.87 -8.15
CA ALA A 133 13.96 8.62 -6.73
C ALA A 133 12.96 9.58 -6.02
N ASP A 134 12.63 10.71 -6.65
CA ASP A 134 11.85 11.80 -6.05
C ASP A 134 10.39 11.87 -6.55
N GLY A 135 9.96 10.93 -7.42
CA GLY A 135 8.59 10.89 -7.94
C GLY A 135 8.19 12.07 -8.85
N ARG A 136 9.15 12.93 -9.23
CA ARG A 136 9.04 14.01 -10.21
C ARG A 136 9.65 13.63 -11.55
N GLY A 137 9.54 12.35 -11.92
CA GLY A 137 10.09 11.83 -13.18
C GLY A 137 9.37 12.42 -14.39
N GLY A 138 10.12 12.80 -15.41
CA GLY A 138 9.57 13.20 -16.70
C GLY A 138 8.88 12.05 -17.43
N LYS A 139 8.07 12.39 -18.43
CA LYS A 139 7.47 11.41 -19.35
C LYS A 139 8.49 11.05 -20.43
N GLU A 140 8.85 9.79 -20.53
CA GLU A 140 9.66 9.24 -21.63
C GLU A 140 8.70 8.62 -22.64
N TYR A 141 8.53 9.26 -23.79
CA TYR A 141 7.67 8.73 -24.84
C TYR A 141 8.37 7.57 -25.54
N PHE A 142 7.63 6.51 -25.82
CA PHE A 142 8.11 5.49 -26.74
C PHE A 142 7.99 6.10 -28.15
N GLU A 143 9.12 6.38 -28.80
CA GLU A 143 9.12 6.82 -30.19
C GLU A 143 8.60 5.67 -31.06
N ASP A 144 7.31 5.69 -31.40
CA ASP A 144 6.83 4.91 -32.54
C ASP A 144 7.60 5.41 -33.77
N ALA A 145 8.37 4.51 -34.39
CA ALA A 145 9.05 4.75 -35.66
C ALA A 145 8.15 5.59 -36.57
N ALA A 146 8.67 6.72 -37.05
CA ALA A 146 8.03 7.41 -38.16
C ALA A 146 7.71 6.36 -39.24
N PRO A 147 6.52 6.39 -39.87
CA PRO A 147 6.25 5.51 -41.00
C PRO A 147 7.41 5.66 -41.99
N PRO A 148 7.88 4.58 -42.66
CA PRO A 148 8.90 4.75 -43.69
C PRO A 148 8.37 5.81 -44.64
N ALA A 149 9.02 6.98 -44.63
CA ALA A 149 8.81 8.01 -45.61
C ALA A 149 9.22 7.35 -46.94
N LEU A 150 8.25 6.81 -47.67
CA LEU A 150 8.41 6.54 -49.07
C LEU A 150 8.54 7.91 -49.73
N GLY A 151 9.77 8.40 -49.76
CA GLY A 151 10.18 9.49 -50.61
C GLY A 151 9.84 9.14 -52.06
N GLY A 152 9.22 10.08 -52.76
CA GLY A 152 8.79 9.88 -54.13
C GLY A 152 8.37 11.18 -54.81
N ALA A 153 9.36 12.05 -55.05
CA ALA A 153 9.44 13.04 -56.13
C ALA A 153 8.30 14.05 -56.34
N SER A 154 8.46 15.25 -55.80
CA SER A 154 7.89 16.48 -56.39
C SER A 154 8.89 17.07 -57.39
N THR A 155 8.82 16.69 -58.65
CA THR A 155 9.49 17.45 -59.73
C THR A 155 8.48 18.38 -60.40
N TRP A 156 8.46 19.64 -59.98
CA TRP A 156 8.02 20.75 -60.84
C TRP A 156 8.89 21.96 -60.51
N ARG A 157 9.82 22.28 -61.42
CA ARG A 157 10.58 23.53 -61.39
C ARG A 157 9.66 24.67 -61.82
N GLN A 158 9.75 25.79 -61.11
CA GLN A 158 9.16 27.06 -61.50
C GLN A 158 10.11 27.74 -62.48
N ASP A 159 9.61 28.18 -63.62
CA ASP A 159 10.19 29.31 -64.35
C ASP A 159 9.03 30.17 -64.87
N ALA A 160 8.93 31.37 -64.31
CA ALA A 160 8.21 32.52 -64.83
C ALA A 160 9.00 33.76 -64.40
N PRO A 161 8.87 34.92 -65.07
CA PRO A 161 8.30 35.18 -66.39
C PRO A 161 9.35 35.32 -67.52
#